data_AF-A0A9E0JJN1-F1
#
_entry.id   AF-A0A9E0JJN1-F1
#
_cell.length_a   1.000
_cell.length_b   1.000
_cell.length_c   1.000
_cell.angle_alpha   90.00
_cell.angle_beta   90.00
_cell.angle_gamma   90.00
#
_symmetry.space_group_name_H-M   'P 1'
#
loop_
_entity.id
_entity.type
_entity.pdbx_description
1 polymer ?
#
loop_
_entity_poly.entity_id
_entity_poly.type
_entity_poly.pdbx_seq_one_letter_code
_entity_poly.pdbx_strand_id
1 'polypeptide(L)'
;MLYKLAFYDINRQLDKDNSLNHYLDIHGYIPLWVLIKIFTLGRVNNFYSNMKDTDKNKIAKELAFTSRLDSENITKYTKLITLFRNLCAHEERMYNFKSLNQKKGPINLPKTPFHNALNIPENTNRNGVFDAIICLKYLLARNDFLILFNKIESLINILNEEIKSIDINDILLEMNFPINWRNIKEL
;
A
#
# COMPACT_ATOMS: atom_id res chain seq x y z
N MET A 1 20.32 4.74 -14.02
CA MET A 1 19.97 5.31 -12.70
C MET A 1 19.60 4.25 -11.67
N LEU A 2 18.73 3.27 -12.00
CA LEU A 2 18.34 2.16 -11.09
C LEU A 2 19.50 1.30 -10.58
N TYR A 3 20.43 0.90 -11.45
CA TYR A 3 21.60 0.09 -11.06
C TYR A 3 22.41 0.75 -9.94
N LYS A 4 22.73 2.05 -10.06
CA LYS A 4 23.49 2.79 -9.04
C LYS A 4 22.80 2.81 -7.67
N LEU A 5 21.46 2.91 -7.65
CA LEU A 5 20.68 2.92 -6.41
C LEU A 5 20.57 1.53 -5.77
N ALA A 6 20.44 0.48 -6.58
CA ALA A 6 20.48 -0.90 -6.10
C ALA A 6 21.86 -1.24 -5.52
N PHE A 7 22.95 -0.85 -6.20
CA PHE A 7 24.31 -1.00 -5.70
C PHE A 7 24.54 -0.25 -4.38
N TYR A 8 24.00 0.96 -4.24
CA TYR A 8 24.08 1.71 -2.98
C TYR A 8 23.42 0.96 -1.80
N ASP A 9 22.22 0.39 -2.00
CA ASP A 9 21.56 -0.38 -0.94
C ASP A 9 22.25 -1.69 -0.63
N ILE A 10 22.76 -2.38 -1.65
CA ILE A 10 23.58 -3.57 -1.50
C ILE A 10 24.77 -3.21 -0.63
N ASN A 11 25.58 -2.22 -1.02
CA ASN A 11 26.78 -1.81 -0.28
C ASN A 11 26.49 -1.42 1.18
N ARG A 12 25.34 -0.78 1.45
CA ARG A 12 24.93 -0.43 2.82
C ARG A 12 24.58 -1.65 3.67
N GLN A 13 24.14 -2.74 3.05
CA GLN A 13 23.69 -3.98 3.70
C GLN A 13 24.77 -5.08 3.70
N LEU A 14 25.81 -4.98 2.86
CA LEU A 14 26.90 -5.97 2.78
C LEU A 14 27.57 -6.22 4.14
N ASP A 15 27.81 -5.17 4.92
CA ASP A 15 28.44 -5.31 6.23
C ASP A 15 27.50 -5.86 7.32
N LYS A 16 26.21 -6.01 7.02
CA LYS A 16 25.15 -6.35 7.99
C LYS A 16 24.43 -7.66 7.69
N ASP A 17 24.40 -8.11 6.44
CA ASP A 17 23.64 -9.29 6.02
C ASP A 17 24.55 -10.38 5.43
N ASN A 18 24.79 -11.42 6.24
CA ASN A 18 25.58 -12.59 5.85
C ASN A 18 25.04 -13.30 4.60
N SER A 19 23.74 -13.17 4.30
CA SER A 19 23.12 -13.80 3.13
C SER A 19 23.58 -13.14 1.83
N LEU A 20 23.74 -11.81 1.81
CA LEU A 20 24.19 -11.09 0.61
C LEU A 20 25.63 -11.48 0.25
N ASN A 21 26.50 -11.52 1.25
CA ASN A 21 27.90 -11.92 1.07
C ASN A 21 27.97 -13.37 0.59
N HIS A 22 27.20 -14.27 1.20
CA HIS A 22 27.12 -15.66 0.75
C HIS A 22 26.76 -15.79 -0.74
N TYR A 23 25.73 -15.08 -1.22
CA TYR A 23 25.33 -15.15 -2.63
C TYR A 23 26.35 -14.51 -3.58
N LEU A 24 26.96 -13.39 -3.19
CA LEU A 24 28.00 -12.74 -4.00
C LEU A 24 29.27 -13.57 -4.08
N ASP A 25 29.74 -14.08 -2.95
CA ASP A 25 31.02 -14.80 -2.85
C ASP A 25 30.94 -16.19 -3.49
N ILE A 26 29.79 -16.88 -3.38
CA ILE A 26 29.62 -18.25 -3.89
C ILE A 26 29.06 -18.27 -5.30
N HIS A 27 28.05 -17.44 -5.60
CA HIS A 27 27.32 -17.51 -6.87
C HIS A 27 27.66 -16.37 -7.84
N GLY A 28 28.33 -15.32 -7.39
CA GLY A 28 28.71 -14.17 -8.24
C GLY A 28 27.54 -13.26 -8.64
N TYR A 29 26.33 -13.51 -8.13
CA TYR A 29 25.16 -12.67 -8.36
C TYR A 29 24.16 -12.77 -7.20
N ILE A 30 23.29 -11.75 -7.06
CA ILE A 30 22.25 -11.72 -6.03
C ILE A 30 20.90 -12.03 -6.69
N PRO A 31 20.21 -13.12 -6.30
CA PRO A 31 18.87 -13.40 -6.79
C PRO A 31 17.88 -12.30 -6.44
N LEU A 32 16.87 -12.07 -7.29
CA LEU A 32 15.88 -11.00 -7.10
C LEU A 32 15.13 -11.12 -5.76
N TRP A 33 14.81 -12.34 -5.31
CA TRP A 33 14.12 -12.57 -4.03
C TRP A 33 14.98 -12.25 -2.80
N VAL A 34 16.31 -12.23 -2.93
CA VAL A 34 17.22 -11.72 -1.90
C VAL A 34 17.28 -10.19 -1.98
N LEU A 35 17.43 -9.68 -3.21
CA LEU A 35 17.50 -8.23 -3.47
C LEU A 35 16.24 -7.47 -2.99
N ILE A 36 15.06 -8.06 -3.14
CA ILE A 36 13.82 -7.40 -2.73
C ILE A 36 13.70 -7.23 -1.21
N LYS A 37 14.40 -8.06 -0.42
CA LYS A 37 14.40 -7.97 1.06
C LYS A 37 15.14 -6.74 1.57
N ILE A 38 16.09 -6.23 0.80
CA ILE A 38 16.84 -5.02 1.16
C ILE A 38 16.25 -3.73 0.58
N PHE A 39 15.29 -3.85 -0.34
CA PHE A 39 14.62 -2.70 -0.93
C PHE A 39 13.58 -2.13 0.03
N THR A 40 13.53 -0.79 0.10
CA THR A 40 12.36 -0.11 0.67
C THR A 40 11.16 -0.31 -0.26
N LEU A 41 9.94 -0.21 0.28
CA LEU A 41 8.72 -0.34 -0.54
C LEU A 41 8.69 0.64 -1.72
N GLY A 42 9.18 1.88 -1.51
CA GLY A 42 9.32 2.86 -2.59
C GLY A 42 10.30 2.44 -3.68
N ARG A 43 11.35 1.69 -3.35
CA ARG A 43 12.28 1.11 -4.33
C ARG A 43 11.69 -0.07 -5.07
N VAL A 44 10.97 -0.95 -4.40
CA VAL A 44 10.21 -2.02 -5.06
C VAL A 44 9.24 -1.41 -6.07
N ASN A 45 8.52 -0.36 -5.68
CA ASN A 45 7.62 0.35 -6.57
C ASN A 45 8.34 0.98 -7.78
N ASN A 46 9.51 1.60 -7.57
CA ASN A 46 10.30 2.16 -8.67
C ASN A 46 10.82 1.05 -9.60
N PHE A 47 11.37 -0.03 -9.04
CA PHE A 47 11.82 -1.20 -9.77
C PHE A 47 10.70 -1.76 -10.65
N TYR A 48 9.54 -2.06 -10.05
CA TYR A 48 8.36 -2.56 -10.75
C TYR A 48 7.92 -1.63 -11.90
N SER A 49 7.88 -0.31 -11.67
CA SER A 49 7.47 0.66 -12.70
C SER A 49 8.38 0.67 -13.94
N ASN A 50 9.65 0.25 -13.79
CA ASN A 50 10.63 0.17 -14.87
C ASN A 50 10.75 -1.24 -15.49
N MET A 51 10.00 -2.23 -15.01
CA MET A 51 9.95 -3.56 -15.64
C MET A 51 9.26 -3.49 -17.01
N LYS A 52 9.50 -4.50 -17.85
CA LYS A 52 8.75 -4.68 -19.10
C LYS A 52 7.27 -4.92 -18.78
N ASP A 53 6.39 -4.41 -19.62
CA ASP A 53 4.94 -4.56 -19.39
C ASP A 53 4.49 -6.02 -19.41
N THR A 54 5.17 -6.87 -20.18
CA THR A 54 4.97 -8.33 -20.14
C THR A 54 5.19 -8.92 -18.76
N ASP A 55 6.22 -8.46 -18.04
CA ASP A 55 6.56 -8.97 -16.71
C ASP A 55 5.66 -8.35 -15.64
N LYS A 56 5.36 -7.06 -15.76
CA LYS A 56 4.38 -6.39 -14.91
C LYS A 56 3.01 -7.07 -14.97
N ASN A 57 2.55 -7.43 -16.17
CA ASN A 57 1.28 -8.12 -16.37
C ASN A 57 1.29 -9.54 -15.80
N LYS A 58 2.42 -10.25 -15.83
CA LYS A 58 2.56 -11.55 -15.14
C LYS A 58 2.43 -11.38 -13.63
N ILE A 59 3.18 -10.44 -13.05
CA ILE A 59 3.11 -10.12 -11.62
C ILE A 59 1.68 -9.72 -11.22
N ALA A 60 1.01 -8.91 -12.02
CA ALA A 60 -0.35 -8.47 -11.73
C ALA A 60 -1.36 -9.62 -11.72
N LYS A 61 -1.17 -10.64 -12.57
CA LYS A 61 -1.98 -11.87 -12.54
C LYS A 61 -1.69 -12.70 -11.29
N GLU A 62 -0.43 -12.83 -10.88
CA GLU A 62 -0.05 -13.57 -9.67
C GLU A 62 -0.56 -12.88 -8.39
N LEU A 63 -0.62 -11.55 -8.37
CA LEU A 63 -1.13 -10.77 -7.24
C LEU A 63 -2.65 -10.59 -7.23
N ALA A 64 -3.37 -11.05 -8.25
CA ALA A 64 -4.82 -10.92 -8.36
C ALA A 64 -5.57 -11.94 -7.48
N PHE A 65 -5.38 -11.87 -6.16
CA PHE A 65 -5.94 -12.84 -5.20
C PHE A 65 -7.46 -12.79 -5.10
N THR A 66 -8.06 -11.60 -5.20
CA THR A 66 -9.49 -11.36 -4.96
C THR A 66 -10.22 -10.81 -6.18
N SER A 67 -9.51 -10.13 -7.07
CA SER A 67 -10.09 -9.45 -8.23
C SER A 67 -9.01 -9.10 -9.24
N ARG A 68 -9.43 -8.80 -10.48
CA ARG A 68 -8.51 -8.42 -11.54
C ARG A 68 -7.75 -7.16 -11.14
N LEU A 69 -6.45 -7.33 -10.93
CA LEU A 69 -5.52 -6.27 -10.64
C LEU A 69 -4.79 -5.88 -11.92
N ASP A 70 -4.91 -4.61 -12.31
CA ASP A 70 -4.19 -4.07 -13.46
C ASP A 70 -2.76 -3.68 -13.07
N SER A 71 -1.82 -3.94 -13.96
CA SER A 71 -0.39 -3.74 -13.71
C SER A 71 -0.05 -2.26 -13.49
N GLU A 72 -0.78 -1.33 -14.13
CA GLU A 72 -0.66 0.11 -13.87
C GLU A 72 -1.14 0.47 -12.46
N ASN A 73 -2.23 -0.15 -12.01
CA ASN A 73 -2.84 0.12 -10.71
C ASN A 73 -1.97 -0.36 -9.55
N ILE A 74 -1.18 -1.42 -9.72
CA ILE A 74 -0.20 -1.88 -8.70
C ILE A 74 0.77 -0.76 -8.33
N THR A 75 1.26 -0.02 -9.32
CA THR A 75 2.18 1.10 -9.07
C THR A 75 1.48 2.22 -8.29
N LYS A 76 0.21 2.50 -8.60
CA LYS A 76 -0.57 3.54 -7.91
C LYS A 76 -0.87 3.12 -6.46
N TYR A 77 -1.30 1.89 -6.25
CA TYR A 77 -1.60 1.33 -4.93
C TYR A 77 -0.35 1.27 -4.06
N THR A 78 0.75 0.72 -4.57
CA THR A 78 2.01 0.62 -3.80
C THR A 78 2.59 1.99 -3.45
N LYS A 79 2.44 2.99 -4.33
CA LYS A 79 2.79 4.38 -4.01
C LYS A 79 1.97 4.93 -2.85
N LEU A 80 0.65 4.73 -2.87
CA LEU A 80 -0.23 5.17 -1.78
C LEU A 80 0.16 4.53 -0.46
N ILE A 81 0.37 3.21 -0.44
CA ILE A 81 0.78 2.48 0.77
C ILE A 81 2.15 2.94 1.26
N THR A 82 3.08 3.26 0.35
CA THR A 82 4.38 3.82 0.73
C THR A 82 4.22 5.17 1.46
N LEU A 83 3.29 6.03 1.00
CA LEU A 83 3.02 7.30 1.68
C LEU A 83 2.45 7.07 3.08
N PHE A 84 1.41 6.25 3.23
CA PHE A 84 0.83 5.93 4.53
C PHE A 84 1.84 5.26 5.48
N ARG A 85 2.67 4.34 4.99
CA ARG A 85 3.74 3.72 5.79
C ARG A 85 4.75 4.75 6.27
N ASN A 86 5.12 5.71 5.43
CA ASN A 86 6.06 6.76 5.82
C ASN A 86 5.41 7.70 6.84
N LEU A 87 4.14 8.03 6.68
CA LEU A 87 3.36 8.80 7.64
C LEU A 87 3.40 8.16 9.03
N CYS A 88 3.14 6.84 9.12
CA CYS A 88 3.27 6.09 10.37
C CYS A 88 4.66 6.18 10.99
N ALA A 89 5.70 6.04 10.16
CA ALA A 89 7.08 6.01 10.63
C ALA A 89 7.60 7.38 11.10
N HIS A 90 6.95 8.47 10.67
CA HIS A 90 7.27 9.84 11.07
C HIS A 90 6.31 10.39 12.14
N GLU A 91 5.47 9.52 12.72
CA GLU A 91 4.49 9.88 13.77
C GLU A 91 3.57 11.05 13.38
N GLU A 92 3.29 11.19 12.08
CA GLU A 92 2.41 12.22 11.56
C GLU A 92 0.93 11.83 11.70
N ARG A 93 0.05 12.83 11.73
CA ARG A 93 -1.40 12.65 11.90
C ARG A 93 -2.01 11.94 10.69
N MET A 94 -2.51 10.72 10.90
CA MET A 94 -3.09 9.89 9.83
C MET A 94 -4.54 10.22 9.46
N TYR A 95 -5.40 10.52 10.43
CA TYR A 95 -6.85 10.47 10.20
C TYR A 95 -7.35 11.47 9.14
N ASN A 96 -6.76 12.67 9.06
CA ASN A 96 -7.08 13.69 8.07
C ASN A 96 -6.00 13.83 6.99
N PHE A 97 -5.06 12.89 6.92
CA PHE A 97 -4.03 12.90 5.89
C PHE A 97 -4.69 12.66 4.53
N LYS A 98 -4.40 13.55 3.59
CA LYS A 98 -4.79 13.42 2.19
C LYS A 98 -3.53 13.19 1.39
N SER A 99 -3.45 12.07 0.66
CA SER A 99 -2.29 11.67 -0.13
C SER A 99 -2.10 12.59 -1.35
N LEU A 100 -1.61 13.80 -1.10
CA LEU A 100 -1.26 14.81 -2.09
C LEU A 100 0.22 14.66 -2.41
N ASN A 101 0.53 14.36 -3.67
CA ASN A 101 1.90 14.40 -4.13
C ASN A 101 2.30 15.88 -4.24
N GLN A 102 3.27 16.32 -3.43
CA GLN A 102 3.63 17.74 -3.25
C GLN A 102 3.89 18.52 -4.56
N LYS A 103 4.20 17.82 -5.67
CA LYS A 103 4.43 18.42 -6.99
C LYS A 103 3.41 18.05 -8.08
N LYS A 104 2.51 17.09 -7.83
CA LYS A 104 1.66 16.48 -8.88
C LYS A 104 0.18 16.29 -8.50
N GLY A 105 -0.24 16.79 -7.34
CA GLY A 105 -1.61 16.60 -6.86
C GLY A 105 -1.85 15.17 -6.32
N PRO A 106 -3.10 14.79 -6.04
CA PRO A 106 -3.42 13.47 -5.50
C PRO A 106 -2.99 12.34 -6.45
N ILE A 107 -2.66 11.18 -5.89
CA ILE A 107 -2.49 9.97 -6.71
C ILE A 107 -3.82 9.69 -7.40
N ASN A 108 -3.83 9.64 -8.74
CA ASN A 108 -5.04 9.33 -9.51
C ASN A 108 -5.39 7.83 -9.38
N LEU A 109 -5.99 7.45 -8.25
CA LEU A 109 -6.49 6.10 -8.03
C LEU A 109 -7.67 5.82 -8.96
N PRO A 110 -7.78 4.61 -9.54
CA PRO A 110 -8.93 4.22 -10.35
C PRO A 110 -10.18 4.08 -9.48
N LYS A 111 -11.35 4.23 -10.11
CA LYS A 111 -12.61 3.74 -9.54
C LYS A 111 -12.57 2.21 -9.54
N THR A 112 -13.05 1.59 -8.47
CA THR A 112 -13.10 0.13 -8.31
C THR A 112 -14.54 -0.32 -8.06
N PRO A 113 -14.88 -1.61 -8.28
CA PRO A 113 -16.19 -2.15 -7.96
C PRO A 113 -16.60 -1.92 -6.50
N PHE A 114 -15.64 -1.87 -5.56
CA PHE A 114 -15.91 -1.58 -4.15
C PHE A 114 -16.51 -0.19 -3.94
N HIS A 115 -16.16 0.81 -4.75
CA HIS A 115 -16.75 2.14 -4.64
C HIS A 115 -18.25 2.10 -4.95
N ASN A 116 -18.64 1.35 -5.99
CA ASN A 116 -20.05 1.18 -6.34
C ASN A 116 -20.79 0.35 -5.29
N ALA A 117 -20.20 -0.78 -4.87
CA ALA A 117 -20.80 -1.67 -3.88
C ALA A 117 -21.01 -1.00 -2.51
N LEU A 118 -20.16 -0.01 -2.17
CA LEU A 118 -20.25 0.78 -0.95
C LEU A 118 -20.99 2.11 -1.14
N ASN A 119 -21.54 2.40 -2.32
CA ASN A 119 -22.23 3.66 -2.62
C ASN A 119 -21.37 4.92 -2.34
N ILE A 120 -20.06 4.85 -2.60
CA ILE A 120 -19.15 5.99 -2.44
C ILE A 120 -19.42 6.99 -3.59
N PRO A 121 -19.67 8.28 -3.30
CA PRO A 121 -19.90 9.29 -4.33
C PRO A 121 -18.75 9.42 -5.32
N GLU A 122 -19.06 9.69 -6.59
CA GLU A 122 -18.04 9.74 -7.66
C GLU A 122 -17.05 10.90 -7.50
N ASN A 123 -17.49 11.99 -6.89
CA ASN A 123 -16.70 13.19 -6.61
C ASN A 123 -15.84 13.08 -5.34
N THR A 124 -15.88 11.95 -4.62
CA THR A 124 -15.03 11.74 -3.44
C THR A 124 -13.57 11.65 -3.86
N ASN A 125 -12.73 12.49 -3.23
CA ASN A 125 -11.28 12.44 -3.42
C ASN A 125 -10.72 11.14 -2.87
N ARG A 126 -10.15 10.30 -3.74
CA ARG A 126 -9.60 8.98 -3.41
C ARG A 126 -8.17 9.07 -2.88
N ASN A 127 -7.99 9.60 -1.68
CA ASN A 127 -6.68 9.92 -1.11
C ASN A 127 -6.62 9.81 0.43
N GLY A 128 -7.67 9.29 1.07
CA GLY A 128 -7.77 9.13 2.52
C GLY A 128 -7.40 7.73 3.00
N VAL A 129 -7.62 7.48 4.29
CA VAL A 129 -7.29 6.20 4.93
C VAL A 129 -8.11 5.05 4.32
N PHE A 130 -9.39 5.26 4.07
CA PHE A 130 -10.24 4.22 3.48
C PHE A 130 -9.79 3.82 2.07
N ASP A 131 -9.25 4.78 1.29
CA ASP A 131 -8.68 4.49 -0.04
C ASP A 131 -7.45 3.59 0.05
N ALA A 132 -6.64 3.75 1.11
CA ALA A 132 -5.53 2.84 1.40
C ALA A 132 -6.04 1.43 1.75
N ILE A 133 -7.15 1.32 2.48
CA ILE A 133 -7.79 0.03 2.80
C ILE A 133 -8.27 -0.65 1.51
N ILE A 134 -8.91 0.09 0.60
CA ILE A 134 -9.31 -0.44 -0.73
C ILE A 134 -8.06 -0.92 -1.49
N CYS A 135 -6.97 -0.16 -1.51
CA CYS A 135 -5.73 -0.59 -2.15
C CYS A 135 -5.16 -1.88 -1.52
N LEU A 136 -5.18 -2.00 -0.20
CA LEU A 136 -4.73 -3.20 0.50
C LEU A 136 -5.63 -4.41 0.25
N LYS A 137 -6.94 -4.22 0.06
CA LYS A 137 -7.88 -5.29 -0.36
C LYS A 137 -7.48 -5.92 -1.70
N TYR A 138 -6.90 -5.13 -2.61
CA TYR A 138 -6.36 -5.61 -3.88
C TYR A 138 -4.99 -6.27 -3.76
N LEU A 139 -4.14 -5.80 -2.84
CA LEU A 139 -2.74 -6.22 -2.74
C LEU A 139 -2.52 -7.41 -1.80
N LEU A 140 -3.41 -7.64 -0.85
CA LEU A 140 -3.29 -8.69 0.17
C LEU A 140 -4.11 -9.93 -0.18
N ALA A 141 -3.62 -11.08 0.25
CA ALA A 141 -4.43 -12.30 0.25
C ALA A 141 -5.65 -12.12 1.18
N ARG A 142 -6.73 -12.87 0.92
CA ARG A 142 -7.99 -12.74 1.66
C ARG A 142 -7.80 -12.79 3.18
N ASN A 143 -7.05 -13.77 3.68
CA ASN A 143 -6.83 -13.95 5.12
C ASN A 143 -6.05 -12.78 5.74
N ASP A 144 -5.02 -12.29 5.06
CA ASP A 144 -4.23 -11.15 5.53
C ASP A 144 -5.06 -9.87 5.57
N PHE A 145 -5.91 -9.66 4.56
CA PHE A 145 -6.86 -8.56 4.56
C PHE A 145 -7.85 -8.66 5.71
N LEU A 146 -8.40 -9.85 5.99
CA LEU A 146 -9.35 -10.03 7.11
C LEU A 146 -8.69 -9.74 8.47
N ILE A 147 -7.44 -10.16 8.66
CA ILE A 147 -6.66 -9.85 9.87
C ILE A 147 -6.47 -8.33 10.00
N LEU A 148 -6.05 -7.67 8.92
CA LEU A 148 -5.90 -6.22 8.88
C LEU A 148 -7.22 -5.50 9.20
N PHE A 149 -8.30 -5.90 8.53
CA PHE A 149 -9.62 -5.30 8.68
C PHE A 149 -10.12 -5.41 10.12
N ASN A 150 -10.05 -6.59 10.73
CA ASN A 150 -10.49 -6.80 12.11
C ASN A 150 -9.67 -5.95 13.11
N LYS A 151 -8.37 -5.74 12.87
CA LYS A 151 -7.54 -4.84 13.68
C LYS A 151 -7.99 -3.38 13.54
N ILE A 152 -8.24 -2.91 12.32
CA ILE A 152 -8.74 -1.55 12.07
C ILE A 152 -10.10 -1.35 12.74
N GLU A 153 -11.01 -2.31 12.60
CA GLU A 153 -12.32 -2.28 13.23
C GLU A 153 -12.23 -2.22 14.76
N SER A 154 -11.37 -3.06 15.37
CA SER A 154 -11.13 -3.02 16.80
C SER A 154 -10.58 -1.66 17.26
N LEU A 155 -9.64 -1.06 16.51
CA LEU A 155 -9.09 0.26 16.83
C LEU A 155 -10.15 1.37 16.72
N ILE A 156 -11.03 1.31 15.73
CA ILE A 156 -12.14 2.26 15.58
C ILE A 156 -13.13 2.12 16.73
N ASN A 157 -13.42 0.90 17.16
CA ASN A 157 -14.33 0.67 18.29
C ASN A 157 -13.74 1.22 19.61
N ILE A 158 -12.44 0.96 19.86
CA ILE A 158 -11.73 1.55 21.01
C ILE A 158 -11.79 3.08 20.93
N LEU A 159 -11.53 3.65 19.76
CA LEU A 159 -11.59 5.10 19.58
C LEU A 159 -12.98 5.68 19.87
N ASN A 160 -14.04 4.97 19.47
CA ASN A 160 -15.43 5.37 19.72
C ASN A 160 -15.79 5.34 21.22
N GLU A 161 -15.22 4.41 21.98
CA GLU A 161 -15.44 4.33 23.44
C GLU A 161 -14.69 5.46 24.19
N GLU A 162 -13.51 5.83 23.71
CA GLU A 162 -12.65 6.84 24.35
C GLU A 162 -13.06 8.28 24.00
N ILE A 163 -13.53 8.54 22.78
CA ILE A 163 -13.92 9.88 22.34
C ILE A 163 -15.29 10.27 22.89
N LYS A 164 -15.35 11.40 23.59
CA LYS A 164 -16.59 11.99 24.13
C LYS A 164 -16.96 13.33 23.52
N SER A 165 -16.06 13.93 22.75
CA SER A 165 -16.16 15.32 22.28
C SER A 165 -16.81 15.47 20.90
N ILE A 166 -16.80 14.42 20.08
CA ILE A 166 -17.33 14.43 18.71
C ILE A 166 -17.83 13.02 18.36
N ASP A 167 -18.79 12.93 17.44
CA ASP A 167 -19.25 11.65 16.94
C ASP A 167 -18.16 10.96 16.11
N ILE A 168 -17.98 9.65 16.30
CA ILE A 168 -16.98 8.87 15.55
C ILE A 168 -17.23 8.95 14.04
N ASN A 169 -18.49 9.10 13.60
CA ASN A 169 -18.84 9.18 12.19
C ASN A 169 -18.26 10.42 11.51
N ASP A 170 -18.10 11.54 12.24
CA ASP A 170 -17.44 12.73 11.70
C ASP A 170 -15.95 12.47 11.45
N ILE A 171 -15.29 11.73 12.34
CA ILE A 171 -13.88 11.33 12.17
C ILE A 171 -13.75 10.34 11.01
N LEU A 172 -14.65 9.37 10.93
CA LEU A 172 -14.68 8.39 9.84
C LEU A 172 -14.89 9.07 8.48
N LEU A 173 -15.76 10.09 8.42
CA LEU A 173 -15.96 10.90 7.21
C LEU A 173 -14.66 11.60 6.79
N GLU A 174 -13.93 12.21 7.72
CA GLU A 174 -12.61 12.81 7.47
C GLU A 174 -11.59 11.78 6.96
N MET A 175 -11.69 10.54 7.42
CA MET A 175 -10.87 9.40 6.98
C MET A 175 -11.32 8.78 5.64
N ASN A 176 -12.36 9.33 5.00
CA ASN A 176 -13.05 8.83 3.78
C ASN A 176 -13.80 7.50 3.97
N PHE A 177 -14.15 7.10 5.18
CA PHE A 177 -14.94 5.90 5.40
C PHE A 177 -16.41 6.16 5.01
N PRO A 178 -17.01 5.36 4.11
CA PRO A 178 -18.45 5.42 3.88
C PRO A 178 -19.22 4.84 5.07
N ILE A 179 -20.50 5.18 5.22
CA ILE A 179 -21.34 4.71 6.34
C ILE A 179 -21.35 3.17 6.44
N ASN A 180 -21.40 2.48 5.30
CA ASN A 180 -21.41 1.03 5.19
C ASN A 180 -20.01 0.42 4.97
N TRP A 181 -18.93 1.11 5.36
CA TRP A 181 -17.55 0.69 5.12
C TRP A 181 -17.25 -0.76 5.56
N ARG A 182 -17.94 -1.24 6.59
CA ARG A 182 -17.76 -2.60 7.11
C ARG A 182 -18.09 -3.69 6.08
N ASN A 183 -18.96 -3.39 5.11
CA ASN A 183 -19.36 -4.34 4.08
C ASN A 183 -18.17 -4.76 3.19
N ILE A 184 -17.09 -3.97 3.11
CA ILE A 184 -15.88 -4.33 2.35
C ILE A 184 -15.22 -5.63 2.82
N LYS A 185 -15.51 -6.07 4.05
CA LYS A 185 -15.04 -7.34 4.60
C LYS A 185 -15.52 -8.52 3.77
N GLU A 186 -16.79 -8.51 3.38
CA GLU A 186 -17.47 -9.60 2.66
C GLU A 186 -17.37 -9.48 1.13
N LEU A 187 -17.09 -8.28 0.62
CA LEU A 187 -16.89 -8.00 -0.80
C LEU A 187 -15.59 -8.58 -1.38
#